data_AF-A0A351A4Y1-F1
#
_entry.id   AF-A0A351A4Y1-F1
#
_cell.length_a   1.000
_cell.length_b   1.000
_cell.length_c   1.000
_cell.angle_alpha   90.00
_cell.angle_beta   90.00
_cell.angle_gamma   90.00
#
_symmetry.space_group_name_H-M   'P 1'
#
loop_
_entity.id
_entity.type
_entity.pdbx_description
1 polymer ?
#
loop_
_entity_poly.entity_id
_entity_poly.type
_entity_poly.pdbx_seq_one_letter_code
_entity_poly.pdbx_strand_id
1 'polypeptide(L)' 'VLRGSPAERAGIRPGDVLIELDGAAVRDPKTMLDMVAALPPGREATFRIRRGGQEIELGVEIGRRPTPQPSR' A
#
# COMPACT_ATOMS: atom_id res chain seq x y z
N VAL A 1 -2.64 -8.86 0.56
CA VAL A 1 -2.92 -8.52 -0.87
C VAL A 1 -4.20 -9.23 -1.27
N LEU A 2 -5.16 -8.51 -1.88
CA LEU A 2 -6.44 -9.08 -2.34
C LEU A 2 -6.48 -9.12 -3.88
N ARG A 3 -7.19 -10.08 -4.46
CA ARG A 3 -7.36 -10.17 -5.92
C ARG A 3 -8.09 -8.93 -6.45
N GLY A 4 -7.60 -8.36 -7.54
CA GLY A 4 -8.09 -7.13 -8.16
C GLY A 4 -7.75 -5.85 -7.37
N SER A 5 -7.02 -5.93 -6.25
CA SER A 5 -6.66 -4.74 -5.48
C SER A 5 -5.57 -3.91 -6.17
N PRO A 6 -5.49 -2.60 -5.90
CA PRO A 6 -4.39 -1.78 -6.43
C PRO A 6 -3.00 -2.30 -6.06
N ALA A 7 -2.85 -2.89 -4.86
CA ALA A 7 -1.62 -3.52 -4.42
C ALA A 7 -1.24 -4.73 -5.30
N GLU A 8 -2.21 -5.57 -5.69
CA GLU A 8 -1.94 -6.69 -6.60
C GLU A 8 -1.56 -6.19 -8.00
N ARG A 9 -2.27 -5.17 -8.51
CA ARG A 9 -1.96 -4.56 -9.82
C ARG A 9 -0.57 -3.93 -9.86
N ALA A 10 -0.14 -3.35 -8.74
CA ALA A 10 1.21 -2.81 -8.56
C ALA A 10 2.29 -3.89 -8.37
N GLY A 11 1.92 -5.18 -8.28
CA GLY A 11 2.86 -6.28 -8.13
C GLY A 11 3.33 -6.54 -6.69
N ILE A 12 2.63 -5.99 -5.69
CA ILE A 12 2.85 -6.33 -4.27
C ILE A 12 2.39 -7.77 -4.02
N ARG A 13 3.17 -8.50 -3.23
CA ARG A 13 2.96 -9.91 -2.91
C ARG A 13 2.88 -10.10 -1.40
N PRO A 14 2.17 -11.14 -0.91
CA PRO A 14 2.27 -11.56 0.48
C PRO A 14 3.73 -11.82 0.86
N GLY A 15 4.16 -11.31 2.01
CA GLY A 15 5.55 -11.39 2.49
C GLY A 15 6.40 -10.16 2.19
N ASP A 16 5.90 -9.22 1.38
CA ASP A 16 6.55 -7.92 1.21
C ASP A 16 6.41 -7.07 2.47
N VAL A 17 7.49 -6.38 2.84
CA VAL A 17 7.51 -5.45 3.96
C VAL A 17 7.64 -4.03 3.43
N LEU A 18 6.64 -3.18 3.63
CA LEU A 18 6.74 -1.76 3.29
C LEU A 18 7.70 -1.06 4.25
N ILE A 19 8.67 -0.35 3.70
CA ILE A 19 9.69 0.39 4.47
C ILE A 19 9.63 1.90 4.20
N GLU A 20 9.06 2.32 3.06
CA GLU A 20 8.93 3.73 2.69
C GLU A 20 7.68 3.95 1.83
N LEU A 21 7.09 5.14 1.96
CA LEU A 21 5.98 5.61 1.13
C LEU A 21 6.25 7.06 0.74
N ASP A 22 6.24 7.39 -0.55
CA ASP A 22 6.51 8.73 -1.10
C ASP A 22 7.76 9.41 -0.50
N GLY A 23 8.85 8.67 -0.25
CA GLY A 23 10.07 9.21 0.37
C GLY A 23 10.08 9.23 1.91
N ALA A 24 8.95 8.89 2.56
CA ALA A 24 8.80 8.91 4.00
C ALA A 24 8.88 7.49 4.60
N ALA A 25 9.75 7.32 5.59
CA ALA A 25 10.01 6.03 6.22
C ALA A 25 8.79 5.52 6.99
N VAL A 26 8.41 4.28 6.71
CA VAL A 26 7.32 3.57 7.38
C VAL A 26 7.91 2.68 8.45
N ARG A 27 7.64 3.01 9.73
CA ARG A 27 8.20 2.31 10.89
C ARG A 27 7.29 1.22 11.44
N ASP A 28 5.99 1.38 11.26
CA ASP A 28 4.99 0.49 11.85
C ASP A 28 3.70 0.46 11.00
N PRO A 29 2.88 -0.59 11.16
CA PRO A 29 1.65 -0.75 10.39
C PRO A 29 0.61 0.37 10.61
N LYS A 30 0.61 1.02 11.78
CA LYS A 30 -0.35 2.10 12.05
C LYS A 30 0.04 3.34 11.26
N THR A 31 1.30 3.75 11.31
CA THR A 31 1.84 4.87 10.52
C THR A 31 1.61 4.63 9.03
N MET A 32 1.84 3.41 8.53
CA MET A 32 1.49 3.03 7.15
C MET A 32 0.03 3.32 6.82
N LEU A 33 -0.90 2.83 7.65
CA LEU A 33 -2.33 3.00 7.42
C LEU A 33 -2.75 4.48 7.45
N ASP A 34 -2.20 5.25 8.39
CA ASP A 34 -2.46 6.68 8.51
C ASP A 34 -1.95 7.44 7.27
N MET A 35 -0.74 7.12 6.79
CA MET A 35 -0.18 7.71 5.57
C MET A 35 -1.02 7.39 4.34
N VAL A 36 -1.40 6.12 4.14
CA VAL A 36 -2.25 5.72 3.01
C VAL A 36 -3.62 6.39 3.09
N ALA A 37 -4.20 6.51 4.29
CA ALA A 37 -5.50 7.14 4.51
C ALA A 37 -5.48 8.66 4.25
N ALA A 38 -4.32 9.30 4.40
CA ALA A 38 -4.15 10.73 4.10
C ALA A 38 -4.04 11.01 2.59
N LEU A 39 -3.77 9.99 1.76
CA LEU A 39 -3.66 10.16 0.32
C LEU A 39 -5.03 10.16 -0.37
N PRO A 40 -5.24 11.06 -1.35
CA PRO A 40 -6.48 11.07 -2.11
C PRO A 40 -6.60 9.81 -2.98
N PRO A 41 -7.80 9.23 -3.12
CA PRO A 41 -8.01 8.09 -4.00
C PRO A 41 -7.78 8.46 -5.46
N GLY A 42 -7.19 7.55 -6.23
CA GLY A 42 -6.79 7.75 -7.64
C GLY A 42 -5.42 8.40 -7.81
N ARG A 43 -4.75 8.79 -6.71
CA ARG A 43 -3.33 9.19 -6.74
C ARG A 43 -2.45 7.95 -6.84
N GLU A 44 -1.39 8.04 -7.63
CA GLU A 44 -0.28 7.10 -7.60
C GLU A 44 0.72 7.49 -6.52
N ALA A 45 1.11 6.54 -5.68
CA ALA A 45 2.07 6.71 -4.60
C ALA A 45 3.21 5.70 -4.74
N THR A 46 4.42 6.12 -4.42
CA THR A 46 5.64 5.32 -4.55
C THR A 46 5.87 4.53 -3.27
N PHE A 47 5.85 3.20 -3.38
CA PHE A 47 6.01 2.28 -2.26
C PHE A 47 7.38 1.62 -2.37
N ARG A 48 8.23 1.78 -1.37
CA ARG A 48 9.48 1.02 -1.26
C ARG A 48 9.24 -0.17 -0.34
N ILE A 49 9.32 -1.36 -0.91
CA ILE A 49 9.11 -2.63 -0.20
C ILE A 49 10.41 -3.40 -0.10
N ARG A 50 10.52 -4.26 0.91
CA ARG A 50 11.59 -5.25 1.03
C ARG A 50 11.04 -6.64 0.76
N ARG A 51 11.56 -7.31 -0.26
CA ARG A 51 11.20 -8.67 -0.69
C ARG A 51 12.44 -9.54 -0.75
N GLY A 52 12.50 -10.60 0.06
CA GLY A 52 13.65 -11.51 0.06
C GLY A 52 15.00 -10.84 0.37
N GLY A 53 14.99 -9.73 1.12
CA GLY A 53 16.20 -8.96 1.43
C GLY A 53 16.56 -7.88 0.41
N GLN A 54 15.88 -7.82 -0.74
CA GLN A 54 16.06 -6.76 -1.73
C GLN A 54 15.00 -5.67 -1.56
N GLU A 55 15.39 -4.42 -1.80
CA GLU A 55 14.47 -3.28 -1.83
C GLU A 55 13.96 -3.09 -3.25
N ILE A 56 12.64 -2.97 -3.39
CA ILE A 56 11.94 -2.81 -4.65
C ILE A 56 11.02 -1.60 -4.52
N GLU A 57 11.05 -0.72 -5.50
CA GLU A 57 10.18 0.44 -5.58
C GLU A 57 9.03 0.14 -6.56
N LEU A 58 7.79 0.40 -6.13
CA LEU A 58 6.57 0.12 -6.89
C LEU A 58 5.63 1.32 -6.83
N GLY A 59 5.10 1.73 -7.98
CA GLY A 59 3.99 2.69 -8.06
C GLY A 59 2.67 1.99 -7.74
N VAL A 60 1.95 2.47 -6.73
CA VAL A 60 0.67 1.92 -6.27
C VAL A 60 -0.40 3.00 -6.36
N GLU A 61 -1.45 2.71 -7.11
CA GLU A 61 -2.65 3.55 -7.14
C GLU A 61 -3.42 3.43 -5.81
N ILE A 62 -3.72 4.55 -5.17
CA ILE A 62 -4.50 4.56 -3.93
C ILE A 62 -5.97 4.34 -4.26
N GLY A 63 -6.49 3.16 -3.93
CA GLY A 63 -7.90 2.83 -4.11
C GLY A 63 -8.79 3.50 -3.06
N ARG A 64 -10.07 3.74 -3.41
CA ARG A 64 -11.07 4.13 -2.41
C ARG A 64 -11.29 2.97 -1.43
N ARG A 65 -11.21 3.26 -0.13
CA ARG A 65 -11.63 2.29 0.89
C ARG A 65 -13.12 2.00 0.69
N PRO A 66 -13.53 0.75 0.43
CA PRO A 66 -14.95 0.42 0.37
C PRO A 66 -15.58 0.76 1.71
N THR A 67 -16.71 1.46 1.72
CA THR A 67 -17.55 1.54 2.91
C THR A 67 -17.95 0.11 3.28
N PRO A 68 -17.74 -0.34 4.53
CA PRO A 68 -18.20 -1.66 4.93
C PRO A 68 -19.70 -1.72 4.67
N GLN A 69 -20.12 -2.61 3.77
CA GLN A 69 -21.54 -2.90 3.60
C GLN A 69 -22.04 -3.45 4.94
N PRO A 70 -23.09 -2.88 5.54
CA PRO A 70 -23.69 -3.49 6.71
C PRO A 70 -24.16 -4.86 6.28
N SER A 71 -23.57 -5.90 6.86
CA SER A 71 -24.07 -7.26 6.77
C SER A 71 -25.52 -7.24 7.23
N ARG A 72 -26.45 -7.51 6.31
CA ARG A 72 -27.88 -7.62 6.57
C ARG A 72 -28.19 -8.97 7.21
#